data_AF-K1ZNY1-F1
#
_entry.id   AF-K1ZNY1-F1
#
_cell.length_a   1.000
_cell.length_b   1.000
_cell.length_c   1.000
_cell.angle_alpha   90.00
_cell.angle_beta   90.00
_cell.angle_gamma   90.00
#
_symmetry.space_group_name_H-M   'P 1'
#
loop_
_entity.id
_entity.type
_entity.pdbx_description
1 polymer ?
#
loop_
_entity_poly.entity_id
_entity_poly.type
_entity_poly.pdbx_seq_one_letter_code
_entity_poly.pdbx_strand_id
1 'polypeptide(L)'
;MRTGNGAGREDVNVSVTGGQRVEIKGVPSIALIPKLTHNEAYRQRALLLIKEELNRRVVQPKDWRVTHTVFSEVDLKLRFPRLALAVDGLNQLNRGNVVVVNLPQFKGLLSFFTQLGRAFSDELADRLKVIACLEKPNLLTSEDISGVVTQEDFVPLCASLPAGPEDALIIFLSPTDDIKTAVETIEERCRLAFAGVPNETRKPKRDGTTLFERVLPGPDRMYPDTDSAPIPISVQHVATLMAGLPRAVSAQMTQMNEWHVPTDTHEYLLRHNLLPLFRRIVDEFSVSPVFVAALLGHTLKNIQGKMKPSAEFDYKKVYGLFKFVTENKLGIEIVKTMLPVVYEHPNIEFASVLELIDFKPATETDIQRDVPFLYKKFQQIKKSKRTGAVEDWIMGQVRRYAVGSLPLKEVRRMITEACHDI
;
A
#
# COMPACT_ATOMS: atom_id res chain seq x y z
N MET A 1 -17.18 0.83 -6.94
CA MET A 1 -15.79 0.96 -7.43
C MET A 1 -15.09 -0.37 -7.25
N ARG A 2 -14.08 -0.68 -8.08
CA ARG A 2 -13.22 -1.85 -7.84
C ARG A 2 -12.26 -1.52 -6.69
N THR A 3 -11.93 -2.51 -5.86
CA THR A 3 -10.99 -2.37 -4.73
C THR A 3 -9.85 -3.38 -4.89
N GLY A 4 -8.66 -3.03 -4.41
CA GLY A 4 -7.48 -3.91 -4.47
C GLY A 4 -6.32 -3.32 -5.27
N ASN A 5 -5.22 -4.07 -5.38
CA ASN A 5 -4.02 -3.61 -6.08
C ASN A 5 -4.32 -3.33 -7.55
N GLY A 6 -3.93 -2.15 -8.03
CA GLY A 6 -4.17 -1.71 -9.41
C GLY A 6 -5.60 -1.21 -9.68
N ALA A 7 -6.49 -1.19 -8.69
CA ALA A 7 -7.81 -0.59 -8.82
C ALA A 7 -7.77 0.94 -8.84
N GLY A 8 -6.75 1.53 -8.21
CA GLY A 8 -6.39 2.94 -8.33
C GLY A 8 -5.04 3.09 -9.02
N ARG A 9 -4.90 4.14 -9.83
CA ARG A 9 -3.63 4.61 -10.37
C ARG A 9 -3.43 6.03 -9.87
N GLU A 10 -2.31 6.27 -9.20
CA GLU A 10 -1.97 7.56 -8.64
C GLU A 10 -0.63 8.01 -9.22
N ASP A 11 -0.61 9.21 -9.76
CA ASP A 11 0.59 9.88 -10.22
C ASP A 11 0.77 11.14 -9.36
N VAL A 12 1.98 11.35 -8.83
CA VAL A 12 2.28 12.45 -7.90
C VAL A 12 3.23 13.41 -8.58
N ASN A 13 2.88 14.71 -8.58
CA ASN A 13 3.74 15.75 -9.12
C ASN A 13 4.43 16.49 -7.98
N VAL A 14 5.77 16.53 -8.01
CA VAL A 14 6.59 17.16 -6.96
C VAL A 14 7.44 18.25 -7.58
N SER A 15 7.54 19.38 -6.88
CA SER A 15 8.44 20.48 -7.23
C SER A 15 8.86 21.24 -5.97
N VAL A 16 10.07 21.79 -5.98
CA VAL A 16 10.55 22.73 -4.96
C VAL A 16 10.88 24.08 -5.61
N THR A 17 10.96 25.15 -4.80
CA THR A 17 11.39 26.47 -5.27
C THR A 17 12.76 26.38 -5.97
N GLY A 18 12.84 26.87 -7.20
CA GLY A 18 14.04 26.80 -8.05
C GLY A 18 14.20 25.50 -8.84
N GLY A 19 13.42 24.45 -8.52
CA GLY A 19 13.36 23.18 -9.25
C GLY A 19 12.40 23.20 -10.45
N GLN A 20 12.00 22.00 -10.89
CA GLN A 20 11.02 21.79 -11.94
C GLN A 20 9.96 20.79 -11.48
N ARG A 21 8.83 20.75 -12.19
CA ARG A 21 7.83 19.70 -12.00
C ARG A 21 8.45 18.34 -12.34
N VAL A 22 8.31 17.37 -11.44
CA VAL A 22 8.69 15.98 -11.69
C VAL A 22 7.48 15.11 -11.41
N GLU A 23 7.14 14.25 -12.36
CA GLU A 23 6.03 13.30 -12.23
C GLU A 23 6.55 11.97 -11.69
N ILE A 24 6.02 11.51 -10.56
CA ILE A 24 6.23 10.17 -10.02
C ILE A 24 5.05 9.31 -10.45
N LYS A 25 5.28 8.43 -11.43
CA LYS A 25 4.21 7.66 -12.09
C LYS A 25 3.96 6.32 -11.44
N GLY A 26 2.69 5.94 -11.27
CA GLY A 26 2.29 4.63 -10.78
C GLY A 26 2.61 4.42 -9.30
N VAL A 27 2.30 5.41 -8.46
CA VAL A 27 2.40 5.30 -7.01
C VAL A 27 1.44 4.20 -6.53
N PRO A 28 1.95 3.15 -5.85
CA PRO A 28 1.15 1.97 -5.56
C PRO A 28 0.22 2.12 -4.34
N SER A 29 0.40 3.17 -3.54
CA SER A 29 -0.41 3.44 -2.35
C SER A 29 -0.26 4.89 -1.88
N ILE A 30 -1.37 5.49 -1.47
CA ILE A 30 -1.43 6.82 -0.84
C ILE A 30 -0.47 6.93 0.35
N ALA A 31 -0.26 5.84 1.09
CA ALA A 31 0.63 5.83 2.26
C ALA A 31 2.11 6.08 1.89
N LEU A 32 2.51 5.83 0.63
CA LEU A 32 3.87 6.09 0.15
C LEU A 32 4.08 7.54 -0.30
N ILE A 33 3.01 8.31 -0.56
CA ILE A 33 3.09 9.67 -1.10
C ILE A 33 3.98 10.58 -0.24
N PRO A 34 3.84 10.64 1.11
CA PRO A 34 4.69 11.52 1.92
C PRO A 34 6.18 11.18 1.80
N LYS A 35 6.52 9.89 1.79
CA LYS A 35 7.92 9.43 1.69
C LYS A 35 8.52 9.73 0.32
N LEU A 36 7.77 9.46 -0.75
CA LEU A 36 8.18 9.75 -2.13
C LEU A 36 8.37 11.26 -2.34
N THR A 37 7.44 12.06 -1.84
CA THR A 37 7.49 13.52 -1.93
C THR A 37 8.70 14.08 -1.19
N HIS A 38 8.98 13.59 0.03
CA HIS A 38 10.14 14.00 0.81
C HIS A 38 11.46 13.71 0.08
N ASN A 39 11.64 12.49 -0.42
CA ASN A 39 12.87 12.09 -1.12
C ASN A 39 13.04 12.83 -2.45
N GLU A 40 11.96 13.05 -3.20
CA GLU A 40 12.02 13.82 -4.44
C GLU A 40 12.34 15.29 -4.17
N ALA A 41 11.76 15.90 -3.13
CA ALA A 41 12.11 17.26 -2.72
C ALA A 41 13.59 17.38 -2.33
N TYR A 42 14.12 16.38 -1.60
CA TYR A 42 15.54 16.31 -1.27
C TYR A 42 16.41 16.20 -2.53
N ARG A 43 16.06 15.30 -3.46
CA ARG A 43 16.75 15.14 -4.75
C ARG A 43 16.81 16.44 -5.52
N GLN A 44 15.69 17.14 -5.64
CA GLN A 44 15.64 18.42 -6.32
C GLN A 44 16.56 19.44 -5.66
N ARG A 45 16.55 19.52 -4.32
CA ARG A 45 17.47 20.41 -3.59
C ARG A 45 18.94 20.05 -3.84
N ALA A 46 19.29 18.77 -3.82
CA ALA A 46 20.65 18.31 -4.12
C ALA A 46 21.10 18.72 -5.54
N LEU A 47 20.22 18.55 -6.54
CA LEU A 47 20.52 18.98 -7.91
C LEU A 47 20.68 20.49 -8.05
N LEU A 48 19.97 21.29 -7.24
CA LEU A 48 20.18 22.74 -7.22
C LEU A 48 21.52 23.14 -6.60
N LEU A 49 22.01 22.41 -5.60
CA LEU A 49 23.36 22.63 -5.06
C LEU A 49 24.44 22.27 -6.09
N ILE A 50 24.25 21.17 -6.82
CA ILE A 50 25.13 20.79 -7.93
C ILE A 50 25.13 21.87 -9.01
N LYS A 51 23.96 22.44 -9.35
CA LYS A 51 23.84 23.57 -10.27
C LYS A 51 24.62 24.79 -9.80
N GLU A 52 24.46 25.18 -8.53
CA GLU A 52 25.15 26.33 -7.94
C GLU A 52 26.68 26.13 -8.05
N GLU A 53 27.15 24.92 -7.75
CA GLU A 53 28.56 24.56 -7.81
C GLU A 53 29.11 24.53 -9.24
N LEU A 54 28.39 23.94 -10.19
CA LEU A 54 28.79 23.89 -11.59
C LEU A 54 28.89 25.29 -12.22
N ASN A 55 27.92 26.16 -11.93
CA ASN A 55 27.92 27.54 -12.44
C ASN A 55 29.00 28.42 -11.81
N ARG A 56 29.54 28.02 -10.64
CA ARG A 56 30.72 28.64 -10.03
C ARG A 56 32.01 28.25 -10.76
N ARG A 57 32.09 27.01 -11.27
CA ARG A 57 33.27 26.44 -11.95
C ARG A 57 33.34 26.78 -13.44
N VAL A 58 32.19 26.83 -14.12
CA VAL A 58 32.12 26.97 -15.58
C VAL A 58 31.41 28.27 -15.96
N VAL A 59 32.14 29.17 -16.61
CA VAL A 59 31.63 30.48 -17.03
C VAL A 59 30.68 30.39 -18.22
N GLN A 60 30.93 29.48 -19.18
CA GLN A 60 30.10 29.30 -20.37
C GLN A 60 29.59 27.85 -20.52
N PRO A 61 28.51 27.47 -19.81
CA PRO A 61 27.95 26.11 -19.87
C PRO A 61 27.54 25.62 -21.28
N LYS A 62 27.20 26.54 -22.19
CA LYS A 62 26.83 26.22 -23.59
C LYS A 62 27.94 25.52 -24.37
N ASP A 63 29.20 25.81 -24.04
CA ASP A 63 30.37 25.29 -24.73
C ASP A 63 30.89 24.01 -24.04
N TRP A 64 30.30 23.62 -22.91
CA TRP A 64 30.67 22.41 -22.19
C TRP A 64 30.39 21.16 -23.02
N ARG A 65 31.39 20.28 -23.12
CA ARG A 65 31.38 19.05 -23.92
C ARG A 65 32.14 17.97 -23.16
N VAL A 66 31.71 16.72 -23.32
CA VAL A 66 32.51 15.59 -22.83
C VAL A 66 33.59 15.26 -23.86
N THR A 67 34.67 14.64 -23.41
CA THR A 67 35.62 13.95 -24.30
C THR A 67 35.64 12.48 -23.91
N HIS A 68 35.89 11.59 -24.87
CA HIS A 68 35.94 10.16 -24.58
C HIS A 68 37.02 9.46 -25.41
N THR A 69 37.50 8.34 -24.87
CA THR A 69 38.42 7.42 -25.55
C THR A 69 37.83 6.01 -25.42
N VAL A 70 38.01 5.20 -26.46
CA VAL A 70 37.52 3.83 -26.52
C VAL A 70 38.70 2.87 -26.46
N PHE A 71 38.59 1.84 -25.62
CA PHE A 71 39.55 0.74 -25.52
C PHE A 71 38.86 -0.57 -25.87
N SER A 72 39.59 -1.47 -26.53
CA SER A 72 39.18 -2.87 -26.55
C SER A 72 39.38 -3.48 -25.16
N GLU A 73 38.66 -4.56 -24.84
CA GLU A 73 38.87 -5.28 -23.57
C GLU A 73 40.31 -5.77 -23.43
N VAL A 74 40.93 -6.18 -24.54
CA VAL A 74 42.32 -6.66 -24.57
C VAL A 74 43.27 -5.52 -24.22
N ASP A 75 43.09 -4.34 -24.82
CA ASP A 75 43.94 -3.18 -24.55
C ASP A 75 43.82 -2.72 -23.09
N LEU A 76 42.59 -2.73 -22.55
CA LEU A 76 42.37 -2.37 -21.15
C LEU A 76 43.04 -3.38 -20.21
N LYS A 77 42.94 -4.70 -20.48
CA LYS A 77 43.58 -5.75 -19.68
C LYS A 77 45.10 -5.64 -19.69
N LEU A 78 45.69 -5.31 -20.84
CA LEU A 78 47.13 -5.16 -20.99
C LEU A 78 47.67 -3.89 -20.29
N ARG A 79 46.96 -2.77 -20.42
CA ARG A 79 47.44 -1.45 -19.95
C ARG A 79 47.01 -1.13 -18.52
N PHE A 80 45.85 -1.63 -18.08
CA PHE A 80 45.20 -1.28 -16.83
C PHE A 80 44.54 -2.50 -16.16
N PRO A 81 45.32 -3.51 -15.73
CA PRO A 81 44.77 -4.79 -15.26
C PRO A 81 43.83 -4.69 -14.06
N ARG A 82 44.04 -3.72 -13.15
CA ARG A 82 43.12 -3.47 -12.02
C ARG A 82 41.77 -2.94 -12.47
N LEU A 83 41.76 -1.93 -13.35
CA LEU A 83 40.54 -1.40 -13.94
C LEU A 83 39.80 -2.46 -14.75
N ALA A 84 40.52 -3.34 -15.45
CA ALA A 84 39.89 -4.43 -16.19
C ALA A 84 39.08 -5.37 -15.29
N LEU A 85 39.59 -5.71 -14.10
CA LEU A 85 38.84 -6.51 -13.12
C LEU A 85 37.58 -5.79 -12.63
N ALA A 86 37.64 -4.48 -12.41
CA ALA A 86 36.48 -3.70 -12.03
C ALA A 86 35.44 -3.63 -13.16
N VAL A 87 35.90 -3.47 -14.41
CA VAL A 87 35.05 -3.48 -15.61
C VAL A 87 34.39 -4.85 -15.81
N ASP A 88 35.05 -5.96 -15.47
CA ASP A 88 34.44 -7.29 -15.48
C ASP A 88 33.24 -7.40 -14.51
N GLY A 89 33.19 -6.53 -13.48
CA GLY A 89 32.05 -6.39 -12.57
C GLY A 89 30.86 -5.62 -13.13
N LEU A 90 31.01 -4.92 -14.28
CA LEU A 90 29.88 -4.33 -15.00
C LEU A 90 29.02 -5.40 -15.68
N ASN A 91 27.79 -5.03 -16.05
CA ASN A 91 26.85 -5.97 -16.62
C ASN A 91 27.34 -6.48 -18.00
N GLN A 92 27.61 -7.78 -18.06
CA GLN A 92 28.12 -8.49 -19.22
C GLN A 92 27.08 -8.64 -20.35
N LEU A 93 25.88 -8.09 -20.22
CA LEU A 93 24.94 -7.91 -21.34
C LEU A 93 25.31 -6.69 -22.18
N ASN A 94 26.06 -5.74 -21.64
CA ASN A 94 26.49 -4.51 -22.32
C ASN A 94 27.77 -4.70 -23.18
N ARG A 95 28.14 -5.96 -23.50
CA ARG A 95 29.44 -6.35 -24.09
C ARG A 95 29.89 -5.43 -25.23
N GLY A 96 31.19 -5.26 -25.36
CA GLY A 96 31.75 -4.51 -26.48
C GLY A 96 33.01 -3.78 -26.05
N ASN A 97 33.05 -2.49 -26.31
CA ASN A 97 34.20 -1.67 -25.99
C ASN A 97 34.07 -1.06 -24.60
N VAL A 98 35.23 -0.79 -24.01
CA VAL A 98 35.35 -0.03 -22.77
C VAL A 98 35.45 1.43 -23.15
N VAL A 99 34.46 2.22 -22.76
CA VAL A 99 34.40 3.65 -23.04
C VAL A 99 34.77 4.41 -21.78
N VAL A 100 35.79 5.26 -21.88
CA VAL A 100 36.21 6.17 -20.80
C VAL A 100 35.82 7.58 -21.19
N VAL A 101 35.04 8.26 -20.35
CA VAL A 101 34.53 9.61 -20.61
C VAL A 101 35.07 10.58 -19.56
N ASN A 102 35.59 11.72 -20.02
CA ASN A 102 35.94 12.87 -19.20
C ASN A 102 34.73 13.80 -19.07
N LEU A 103 34.45 14.19 -17.83
CA LEU A 103 33.43 15.16 -17.46
C LEU A 103 34.13 16.40 -16.90
N PRO A 104 34.38 17.44 -17.72
CA PRO A 104 35.11 18.60 -17.28
C PRO A 104 34.43 19.32 -16.11
N GLN A 105 35.18 19.66 -15.06
CA GLN A 105 34.68 20.36 -13.85
C GLN A 105 33.69 19.58 -12.98
N PHE A 106 33.52 18.27 -13.17
CA PHE A 106 32.57 17.44 -12.39
C PHE A 106 33.15 16.81 -11.11
N LYS A 107 34.41 17.12 -10.75
CA LYS A 107 35.04 16.53 -9.55
C LYS A 107 34.28 16.83 -8.25
N GLY A 108 34.08 15.81 -7.43
CA GLY A 108 33.27 15.82 -6.21
C GLY A 108 31.76 15.87 -6.45
N LEU A 109 31.29 15.87 -7.70
CA LEU A 109 29.86 15.95 -8.01
C LEU A 109 29.25 14.58 -8.30
N LEU A 110 30.01 13.62 -8.83
CA LEU A 110 29.47 12.29 -9.14
C LEU A 110 29.03 11.54 -7.88
N SER A 111 29.80 11.69 -6.80
CA SER A 111 29.52 11.16 -5.48
C SER A 111 28.55 12.00 -4.65
N PHE A 112 28.08 13.14 -5.16
CA PHE A 112 27.16 14.01 -4.43
C PHE A 112 25.83 13.31 -4.18
N PHE A 113 25.47 13.15 -2.91
CA PHE A 113 24.27 12.43 -2.49
C PHE A 113 22.98 13.11 -2.98
N THR A 114 22.15 12.37 -3.72
CA THR A 114 20.89 12.90 -4.28
C THR A 114 19.65 12.28 -3.66
N GLN A 115 19.70 11.02 -3.25
CA GLN A 115 18.60 10.31 -2.59
C GLN A 115 19.17 9.24 -1.67
N LEU A 116 18.34 8.64 -0.81
CA LEU A 116 18.74 7.53 0.06
C LEU A 116 19.53 6.46 -0.71
N GLY A 117 20.81 6.29 -0.36
CA GLY A 117 21.72 5.32 -0.98
C GLY A 117 22.10 5.62 -2.43
N ARG A 118 21.91 6.85 -2.92
CA ARG A 118 22.15 7.23 -4.32
C ARG A 118 22.89 8.56 -4.44
N ALA A 119 23.73 8.65 -5.46
CA ALA A 119 24.50 9.85 -5.79
C ALA A 119 24.08 10.43 -7.15
N PHE A 120 24.77 11.47 -7.63
CA PHE A 120 24.53 12.04 -8.96
C PHE A 120 24.90 11.05 -10.08
N SER A 121 25.92 10.22 -9.88
CA SER A 121 26.30 9.15 -10.80
C SER A 121 25.13 8.21 -11.11
N ASP A 122 24.23 7.98 -10.16
CA ASP A 122 23.04 7.18 -10.36
C ASP A 122 22.02 7.81 -11.32
N GLU A 123 21.99 9.14 -11.45
CA GLU A 123 21.16 9.84 -12.44
C GLU A 123 21.68 9.61 -13.87
N LEU A 124 23.00 9.46 -14.03
CA LEU A 124 23.62 9.05 -15.29
C LEU A 124 23.33 7.58 -15.57
N ALA A 125 23.55 6.71 -14.58
CA ALA A 125 23.33 5.28 -14.69
C ALA A 125 21.87 4.93 -15.03
N ASP A 126 20.88 5.63 -14.45
CA ASP A 126 19.47 5.42 -14.80
C ASP A 126 19.17 5.81 -16.26
N ARG A 127 19.70 6.94 -16.75
CA ARG A 127 19.46 7.38 -18.14
C ARG A 127 20.17 6.49 -19.14
N LEU A 128 21.39 6.03 -18.85
CA LEU A 128 22.10 5.03 -19.65
C LEU A 128 21.28 3.74 -19.77
N LYS A 129 20.61 3.31 -18.69
CA LYS A 129 19.76 2.12 -18.68
C LYS A 129 18.54 2.24 -19.59
N VAL A 130 17.91 3.42 -19.60
CA VAL A 130 16.64 3.66 -20.29
C VAL A 130 16.82 4.11 -21.74
N ILE A 131 17.76 5.02 -22.00
CA ILE A 131 17.95 5.67 -23.30
C ILE A 131 18.96 4.90 -24.15
N ALA A 132 20.11 4.55 -23.57
CA ALA A 132 21.18 3.82 -24.25
C ALA A 132 21.09 2.28 -24.02
N CYS A 133 20.00 1.82 -23.39
CA CYS A 133 19.73 0.40 -23.13
C CYS A 133 20.80 -0.37 -22.32
N LEU A 134 21.74 0.30 -21.65
CA LEU A 134 22.83 -0.36 -20.91
C LEU A 134 22.38 -0.87 -19.53
N GLU A 135 22.29 -2.19 -19.36
CA GLU A 135 21.86 -2.86 -18.12
C GLU A 135 22.74 -2.57 -16.91
N LYS A 136 22.13 -2.40 -15.72
CA LYS A 136 22.89 -2.12 -14.49
C LYS A 136 23.57 -3.39 -13.93
N PRO A 137 24.72 -3.28 -13.24
CA PRO A 137 25.55 -2.09 -13.09
C PRO A 137 26.21 -1.70 -14.43
N ASN A 138 26.04 -0.44 -14.84
CA ASN A 138 26.44 0.05 -16.17
C ASN A 138 27.50 1.15 -16.14
N LEU A 139 27.96 1.56 -14.95
CA LEU A 139 28.82 2.72 -14.80
C LEU A 139 29.79 2.52 -13.63
N LEU A 140 31.08 2.76 -13.88
CA LEU A 140 32.09 3.00 -12.86
C LEU A 140 32.45 4.48 -12.88
N THR A 141 32.83 5.02 -11.72
CA THR A 141 33.19 6.44 -11.59
C THR A 141 34.47 6.61 -10.80
N SER A 142 35.23 7.67 -11.09
CA SER A 142 36.42 8.03 -10.32
C SER A 142 36.12 8.42 -8.87
N GLU A 143 34.85 8.56 -8.50
CA GLU A 143 34.38 8.88 -7.15
C GLU A 143 33.52 7.75 -6.57
N ASP A 144 33.82 6.50 -6.95
CA ASP A 144 33.12 5.35 -6.40
C ASP A 144 33.32 5.25 -4.87
N ILE A 145 32.22 5.13 -4.15
CA ILE A 145 32.20 5.00 -2.69
C ILE A 145 32.23 3.52 -2.28
N SER A 146 31.93 2.60 -3.20
CA SER A 146 31.85 1.16 -2.90
C SER A 146 33.23 0.50 -2.72
N GLY A 147 34.29 1.14 -3.21
CA GLY A 147 35.67 0.65 -3.12
C GLY A 147 36.02 -0.39 -4.20
N VAL A 148 35.16 -0.58 -5.20
CA VAL A 148 35.46 -1.44 -6.37
C VAL A 148 36.59 -0.81 -7.20
N VAL A 149 36.59 0.52 -7.30
CA VAL A 149 37.66 1.31 -7.91
C VAL A 149 38.05 2.47 -7.00
N THR A 150 39.29 2.91 -7.10
CA THR A 150 39.84 4.06 -6.38
C THR A 150 40.22 5.18 -7.35
N GLN A 151 40.41 6.41 -6.86
CA GLN A 151 40.91 7.51 -7.68
C GLN A 151 42.27 7.18 -8.33
N GLU A 152 43.12 6.41 -7.66
CA GLU A 152 44.44 5.99 -8.16
C GLU A 152 44.31 5.11 -9.42
N ASP A 153 43.26 4.30 -9.52
CA ASP A 153 43.02 3.44 -10.69
C ASP A 153 42.75 4.27 -11.95
N PHE A 154 42.24 5.51 -11.80
CA PHE A 154 41.92 6.40 -12.91
C PHE A 154 43.09 7.30 -13.34
N VAL A 155 44.10 7.52 -12.48
CA VAL A 155 45.26 8.37 -12.80
C VAL A 155 45.96 7.98 -14.11
N PRO A 156 46.20 6.67 -14.41
CA PRO A 156 46.81 6.27 -15.67
C PRO A 156 45.98 6.60 -16.92
N LEU A 157 44.65 6.74 -16.79
CA LEU A 157 43.77 7.08 -17.91
C LEU A 157 43.89 8.54 -18.34
N CYS A 158 44.32 9.43 -17.44
CA CYS A 158 44.53 10.85 -17.74
C CYS A 158 45.64 11.10 -18.77
N ALA A 159 46.52 10.12 -19.03
CA ALA A 159 47.49 10.21 -20.12
C ALA A 159 46.88 9.93 -21.51
N SER A 160 45.74 9.23 -21.55
CA SER A 160 45.06 8.81 -22.79
C SER A 160 43.81 9.64 -23.11
N LEU A 161 43.51 10.64 -22.28
CA LEU A 161 42.32 11.49 -22.38
C LEU A 161 42.68 12.87 -21.80
N PRO A 162 42.30 13.99 -22.43
CA PRO A 162 42.59 15.32 -21.90
C PRO A 162 41.73 15.61 -20.66
N ALA A 163 42.15 15.09 -19.52
CA ALA A 163 41.50 15.25 -18.22
C ALA A 163 42.30 16.21 -17.33
N GLY A 164 41.64 17.27 -16.85
CA GLY A 164 42.18 18.23 -15.91
C GLY A 164 42.01 17.81 -14.44
N PRO A 165 42.63 18.53 -13.50
CA PRO A 165 42.58 18.20 -12.06
C PRO A 165 41.21 18.37 -11.41
N GLU A 166 40.30 19.14 -12.03
CA GLU A 166 38.94 19.41 -11.56
C GLU A 166 37.88 18.57 -12.30
N ASP A 167 38.31 17.64 -13.14
CA ASP A 167 37.43 16.80 -13.93
C ASP A 167 37.12 15.48 -13.21
N ALA A 168 36.03 14.84 -13.63
CA ALA A 168 35.67 13.51 -13.16
C ALA A 168 35.65 12.52 -14.35
N LEU A 169 35.99 11.27 -14.07
CA LEU A 169 36.04 10.21 -15.08
C LEU A 169 34.98 9.17 -14.81
N ILE A 170 34.41 8.65 -15.88
CA ILE A 170 33.47 7.51 -15.83
C ILE A 170 33.85 6.46 -16.86
N ILE A 171 33.51 5.21 -16.57
CA ILE A 171 33.76 4.06 -17.45
C ILE A 171 32.47 3.27 -17.62
N PHE A 172 32.15 2.88 -18.84
CA PHE A 172 31.05 1.96 -19.13
C PHE A 172 31.41 1.00 -20.27
N LEU A 173 30.67 -0.11 -20.35
CA LEU A 173 30.71 -1.06 -21.46
C LEU A 173 29.60 -0.75 -22.45
N SER A 174 29.90 -0.77 -23.75
CA SER A 174 28.90 -0.58 -24.79
C SER A 174 29.31 -1.22 -26.12
N PRO A 175 28.35 -1.81 -26.87
CA PRO A 175 28.56 -2.18 -28.27
C PRO A 175 28.92 -0.95 -29.11
N THR A 176 29.73 -1.12 -30.15
CA THR A 176 30.19 -0.01 -31.03
C THR A 176 29.06 0.89 -31.52
N ASP A 177 27.92 0.31 -31.88
CA ASP A 177 26.77 1.03 -32.44
C ASP A 177 26.07 1.93 -31.39
N ASP A 178 26.16 1.59 -30.11
CA ASP A 178 25.47 2.29 -29.01
C ASP A 178 26.35 3.33 -28.30
N ILE A 179 27.67 3.33 -28.54
CA ILE A 179 28.63 4.25 -27.89
C ILE A 179 28.20 5.70 -28.06
N LYS A 180 27.82 6.09 -29.29
CA LYS A 180 27.40 7.47 -29.59
C LYS A 180 26.20 7.87 -28.73
N THR A 181 25.17 7.04 -28.70
CA THR A 181 23.95 7.28 -27.91
C THR A 181 24.25 7.37 -26.42
N ALA A 182 25.12 6.51 -25.90
CA ALA A 182 25.52 6.51 -24.49
C ALA A 182 26.28 7.80 -24.11
N VAL A 183 27.25 8.21 -24.92
CA VAL A 183 28.02 9.45 -24.72
C VAL A 183 27.11 10.67 -24.80
N GLU A 184 26.21 10.74 -25.80
CA GLU A 184 25.23 11.83 -25.94
C GLU A 184 24.28 11.89 -24.73
N THR A 185 23.85 10.74 -24.21
CA THR A 185 23.00 10.66 -23.01
C THR A 185 23.69 11.19 -21.76
N ILE A 186 24.96 10.83 -21.56
CA ILE A 186 25.78 11.35 -20.46
C ILE A 186 25.96 12.86 -20.60
N GLU A 187 26.37 13.31 -21.79
CA GLU A 187 26.62 14.72 -22.08
C GLU A 187 25.35 15.56 -21.86
N GLU A 188 24.21 15.11 -22.37
CA GLU A 188 22.91 15.76 -22.16
C GLU A 188 22.59 15.88 -20.67
N ARG A 189 22.73 14.80 -19.90
CA ARG A 189 22.38 14.84 -18.47
C ARG A 189 23.29 15.75 -17.67
N CYS A 190 24.59 15.77 -17.98
CA CYS A 190 25.54 16.70 -17.40
C CYS A 190 25.20 18.16 -17.78
N ARG A 191 24.82 18.43 -19.04
CA ARG A 191 24.33 19.76 -19.44
C ARG A 191 23.10 20.19 -18.66
N LEU A 192 22.14 19.29 -18.46
CA LEU A 192 20.95 19.56 -17.67
C LEU A 192 21.29 19.90 -16.21
N ALA A 193 22.40 19.41 -15.66
CA ALA A 193 22.83 19.75 -14.30
C ALA A 193 23.22 21.23 -14.15
N PHE A 194 23.70 21.90 -15.21
CA PHE A 194 23.91 23.36 -15.19
C PHE A 194 22.59 24.14 -15.13
N ALA A 195 21.49 23.57 -15.63
CA ALA A 195 20.15 24.15 -15.53
C ALA A 195 19.46 23.80 -14.20
N GLY A 196 19.79 22.64 -13.60
CA GLY A 196 19.30 22.17 -12.31
C GLY A 196 18.49 20.88 -12.43
N VAL A 197 17.25 20.93 -11.97
CA VAL A 197 16.33 19.78 -11.98
C VAL A 197 15.74 19.60 -13.39
N PRO A 198 15.91 18.45 -14.05
CA PRO A 198 15.25 18.17 -15.33
C PRO A 198 13.75 17.89 -15.15
N ASN A 199 12.95 18.29 -16.14
CA ASN A 199 11.53 17.97 -16.23
C ASN A 199 11.37 16.53 -16.78
N GLU A 200 11.03 15.58 -15.92
CA GLU A 200 11.01 14.15 -16.25
C GLU A 200 9.96 13.36 -15.48
N THR A 201 9.62 12.17 -16.00
CA THR A 201 8.82 11.18 -15.29
C THR A 201 9.75 10.18 -14.61
N ARG A 202 9.44 9.85 -13.36
CA ARG A 202 10.20 8.92 -12.52
C ARG A 202 9.31 7.82 -11.97
N LYS A 203 9.90 6.64 -11.78
CA LYS A 203 9.22 5.47 -11.21
C LYS A 203 9.51 5.36 -9.71
N PRO A 204 8.48 5.16 -8.86
CA PRO A 204 8.67 5.00 -7.41
C PRO A 204 9.26 3.63 -7.05
N LYS A 205 10.06 3.62 -5.99
CA LYS A 205 10.52 2.41 -5.29
C LYS A 205 9.87 2.30 -3.91
N ARG A 206 9.85 1.08 -3.37
CA ARG A 206 9.26 0.80 -2.04
C ARG A 206 10.01 1.47 -0.90
N ASP A 207 11.31 1.71 -1.06
CA ASP A 207 12.14 2.46 -0.13
C ASP A 207 11.90 3.97 -0.20
N GLY A 208 11.05 4.45 -1.12
CA GLY A 208 10.73 5.85 -1.33
C GLY A 208 11.67 6.57 -2.28
N THR A 209 12.69 5.91 -2.84
CA THR A 209 13.52 6.50 -3.90
C THR A 209 12.77 6.51 -5.24
N THR A 210 13.24 7.33 -6.17
CA THR A 210 12.67 7.44 -7.52
C THR A 210 13.75 7.21 -8.57
N LEU A 211 13.42 6.46 -9.62
CA LEU A 211 14.30 6.21 -10.77
C LEU A 211 13.83 6.99 -11.98
N PHE A 212 14.75 7.45 -12.82
CA PHE A 212 14.37 7.97 -14.13
C PHE A 212 13.60 6.91 -14.94
N GLU A 213 12.46 7.30 -15.51
CA GLU A 213 11.63 6.44 -16.36
C GLU A 213 11.61 6.93 -17.80
N ARG A 214 11.39 8.24 -18.00
CA ARG A 214 11.39 8.88 -19.32
C ARG A 214 11.43 10.40 -19.20
N VAL A 215 11.81 11.07 -20.29
CA VAL A 215 11.60 12.51 -20.44
C VAL A 215 10.09 12.80 -20.50
N LEU A 216 9.63 13.89 -19.88
CA LEU A 216 8.23 14.26 -19.95
C LEU A 216 7.85 14.61 -21.40
N PRO A 217 6.76 14.04 -21.94
CA PRO A 217 6.30 14.39 -23.27
C PRO A 217 5.92 15.88 -23.33
N GLY A 218 6.06 16.47 -24.51
CA GLY A 218 5.59 17.84 -24.77
C GLY A 218 4.06 17.96 -24.57
N PRO A 219 3.51 19.18 -24.65
CA PRO A 219 2.08 19.39 -24.49
C PRO A 219 1.28 18.56 -25.50
N ASP A 220 0.36 17.72 -25.00
CA ASP A 220 -0.52 16.93 -25.83
C ASP A 220 -1.43 17.86 -26.65
N ARG A 221 -1.48 17.63 -27.97
CA ARG A 221 -2.40 18.36 -28.86
C ARG A 221 -3.79 17.76 -28.70
N MET A 222 -4.66 18.43 -27.96
CA MET A 222 -6.08 18.06 -27.88
C MET A 222 -6.87 18.74 -29.02
N TYR A 223 -7.77 18.00 -29.64
CA TYR A 223 -8.75 18.49 -30.61
C TYR A 223 -10.14 17.96 -30.22
N PRO A 224 -11.22 18.71 -30.47
CA PRO A 224 -12.56 18.21 -30.26
C PRO A 224 -12.79 16.92 -31.05
N ASP A 225 -13.32 15.89 -30.39
CA ASP A 225 -13.80 14.69 -31.06
C ASP A 225 -15.04 15.06 -31.88
N THR A 226 -14.91 15.04 -33.21
CA THR A 226 -15.99 15.37 -34.15
C THR A 226 -16.88 14.17 -34.47
N ASP A 227 -16.46 12.95 -34.11
CA ASP A 227 -17.22 11.73 -34.39
C ASP A 227 -18.36 11.55 -33.38
N SER A 228 -18.19 12.10 -32.18
CA SER A 228 -19.17 12.04 -31.10
C SER A 228 -19.99 13.33 -31.01
N ALA A 229 -21.32 13.19 -30.95
CA ALA A 229 -22.19 14.33 -30.65
C ALA A 229 -21.95 14.81 -29.19
N PRO A 230 -22.02 16.13 -28.93
CA PRO A 230 -21.98 16.65 -27.56
C PRO A 230 -23.11 16.04 -26.71
N ILE A 231 -22.79 15.67 -25.47
CA ILE A 231 -23.77 15.12 -24.52
C ILE A 231 -24.33 16.28 -23.67
N PRO A 232 -25.58 16.73 -23.88
CA PRO A 232 -26.18 17.79 -23.08
C PRO A 232 -26.53 17.26 -21.68
N ILE A 233 -26.08 17.97 -20.63
CA ILE A 233 -26.39 17.65 -19.23
C ILE A 233 -27.39 18.69 -18.71
N SER A 234 -28.64 18.29 -18.47
CA SER A 234 -29.68 19.22 -17.98
C SER A 234 -29.58 19.48 -16.48
N VAL A 235 -30.02 20.67 -16.05
CA VAL A 235 -30.03 21.06 -14.63
C VAL A 235 -30.91 20.11 -13.80
N GLN A 236 -32.05 19.68 -14.35
CA GLN A 236 -32.93 18.71 -13.69
C GLN A 236 -32.23 17.37 -13.48
N HIS A 237 -31.47 16.88 -14.47
CA HIS A 237 -30.71 15.64 -14.36
C HIS A 237 -29.65 15.71 -13.25
N VAL A 238 -28.90 16.82 -13.19
CA VAL A 238 -27.91 17.04 -12.12
C VAL A 238 -28.59 17.10 -10.75
N ALA A 239 -29.72 17.80 -10.63
CA ALA A 239 -30.47 17.89 -9.38
C ALA A 239 -30.93 16.51 -8.87
N THR A 240 -31.45 15.66 -9.77
CA THR A 240 -31.84 14.28 -9.43
C THR A 240 -30.65 13.46 -8.94
N LEU A 241 -29.49 13.54 -9.60
CA LEU A 241 -28.29 12.81 -9.20
C LEU A 241 -27.74 13.29 -7.85
N MET A 242 -27.71 14.62 -7.63
CA MET A 242 -27.25 15.20 -6.36
C MET A 242 -28.12 14.74 -5.18
N ALA A 243 -29.44 14.66 -5.35
CA ALA A 243 -30.36 14.16 -4.33
C ALA A 243 -30.13 12.67 -3.99
N GLY A 244 -29.57 11.90 -4.92
CA GLY A 244 -29.27 10.47 -4.76
C GLY A 244 -27.84 10.14 -4.31
N LEU A 245 -27.00 11.14 -4.02
CA LEU A 245 -25.61 10.88 -3.64
C LEU A 245 -25.50 10.10 -2.33
N PRO A 246 -24.61 9.09 -2.25
CA PRO A 246 -24.37 8.38 -1.00
C PRO A 246 -23.71 9.32 0.02
N ARG A 247 -23.95 9.06 1.31
CA ARG A 247 -23.30 9.81 2.39
C ARG A 247 -21.78 9.63 2.32
N ALA A 248 -21.03 10.71 2.51
CA ALA A 248 -19.58 10.67 2.58
C ALA A 248 -19.09 9.70 3.68
N VAL A 249 -17.94 9.06 3.46
CA VAL A 249 -17.35 8.11 4.42
C VAL A 249 -17.12 8.77 5.79
N SER A 250 -16.68 10.03 5.82
CA SER A 250 -16.51 10.81 7.05
C SER A 250 -17.81 10.95 7.83
N ALA A 251 -18.91 11.31 7.17
CA ALA A 251 -20.23 11.39 7.79
C ALA A 251 -20.73 10.04 8.29
N GLN A 252 -20.45 8.96 7.56
CA GLN A 252 -20.76 7.59 8.00
C GLN A 252 -19.96 7.20 9.26
N MET A 253 -18.68 7.58 9.35
CA MET A 253 -17.86 7.36 10.54
C MET A 253 -18.38 8.13 11.75
N THR A 254 -18.75 9.41 11.59
CA THR A 254 -19.38 10.20 12.67
C THR A 254 -20.66 9.55 13.17
N GLN A 255 -21.52 9.10 12.26
CA GLN A 255 -22.78 8.45 12.61
C GLN A 255 -22.57 7.12 13.35
N MET A 256 -21.56 6.33 12.98
CA MET A 256 -21.21 5.11 13.73
C MET A 256 -20.76 5.42 15.17
N ASN A 257 -20.00 6.50 15.37
CA ASN A 257 -19.61 6.95 16.71
C ASN A 257 -20.83 7.34 17.56
N GLU A 258 -21.81 8.04 16.99
CA GLU A 258 -23.06 8.41 17.68
C GLU A 258 -23.86 7.17 18.12
N TRP A 259 -23.82 6.10 17.33
CA TRP A 259 -24.42 4.81 17.67
C TRP A 259 -23.57 3.96 18.63
N HIS A 260 -22.46 4.50 19.13
CA HIS A 260 -21.54 3.81 20.04
C HIS A 260 -21.00 2.51 19.43
N VAL A 261 -20.90 2.45 18.10
CA VAL A 261 -20.32 1.31 17.39
C VAL A 261 -18.82 1.21 17.73
N PRO A 262 -18.29 0.01 18.03
CA PRO A 262 -16.86 -0.14 18.30
C PRO A 262 -16.01 0.30 17.10
N THR A 263 -15.05 1.20 17.34
CA THR A 263 -14.25 1.84 16.29
C THR A 263 -13.43 0.87 15.46
N ASP A 264 -13.02 -0.25 16.05
CA ASP A 264 -12.27 -1.32 15.39
C ASP A 264 -13.13 -2.14 14.38
N THR A 265 -14.46 -2.00 14.41
CA THR A 265 -15.36 -2.58 13.41
C THR A 265 -15.53 -1.70 12.17
N HIS A 266 -15.24 -0.40 12.26
CA HIS A 266 -15.55 0.58 11.21
C HIS A 266 -14.92 0.22 9.88
N GLU A 267 -13.63 -0.14 9.88
CA GLU A 267 -12.90 -0.48 8.66
C GLU A 267 -13.56 -1.66 7.94
N TYR A 268 -13.90 -2.72 8.68
CA TYR A 268 -14.53 -3.91 8.10
C TYR A 268 -15.90 -3.57 7.50
N LEU A 269 -16.73 -2.83 8.24
CA LEU A 269 -18.07 -2.43 7.79
C LEU A 269 -18.02 -1.57 6.52
N LEU A 270 -17.13 -0.57 6.48
CA LEU A 270 -16.99 0.34 5.35
C LEU A 270 -16.38 -0.36 4.13
N ARG A 271 -15.34 -1.16 4.33
CA ARG A 271 -14.63 -1.89 3.25
C ARG A 271 -15.54 -2.85 2.49
N HIS A 272 -16.50 -3.46 3.19
CA HIS A 272 -17.44 -4.42 2.61
C HIS A 272 -18.82 -3.78 2.30
N ASN A 273 -18.92 -2.44 2.38
CA ASN A 273 -20.17 -1.70 2.16
C ASN A 273 -21.37 -2.25 2.96
N LEU A 274 -21.13 -2.59 4.23
CA LEU A 274 -22.13 -3.24 5.09
C LEU A 274 -23.02 -2.25 5.85
N LEU A 275 -22.75 -0.95 5.82
CA LEU A 275 -23.58 0.03 6.53
C LEU A 275 -25.05 0.09 6.09
N PRO A 276 -25.40 -0.04 4.79
CA PRO A 276 -26.80 -0.15 4.39
C PRO A 276 -27.50 -1.37 5.02
N LEU A 277 -26.84 -2.54 5.02
CA LEU A 277 -27.35 -3.76 5.62
C LEU A 277 -27.49 -3.61 7.15
N PHE A 278 -26.46 -3.08 7.80
CA PHE A 278 -26.43 -2.78 9.23
C PHE A 278 -27.61 -1.93 9.65
N ARG A 279 -27.86 -0.79 8.97
CA ARG A 279 -28.97 0.11 9.28
C ARG A 279 -30.31 -0.60 9.16
N ARG A 280 -30.47 -1.33 8.06
CA ARG A 280 -31.68 -2.11 7.81
C ARG A 280 -31.97 -3.12 8.93
N ILE A 281 -30.95 -3.79 9.45
CA ILE A 281 -31.11 -4.73 10.58
C ILE A 281 -31.49 -4.00 11.87
N VAL A 282 -30.82 -2.88 12.17
CA VAL A 282 -31.11 -2.06 13.36
C VAL A 282 -32.53 -1.51 13.33
N ASP A 283 -32.92 -0.92 12.21
CA ASP A 283 -34.21 -0.22 12.06
C ASP A 283 -35.39 -1.19 11.99
N GLU A 284 -35.28 -2.30 11.23
CA GLU A 284 -36.40 -3.22 11.04
C GLU A 284 -36.59 -4.21 12.19
N PHE A 285 -35.51 -4.63 12.87
CA PHE A 285 -35.59 -5.63 13.95
C PHE A 285 -35.38 -5.03 15.34
N SER A 286 -35.22 -3.70 15.46
CA SER A 286 -35.02 -2.98 16.73
C SER A 286 -33.88 -3.54 17.58
N VAL A 287 -32.77 -3.93 16.92
CA VAL A 287 -31.59 -4.52 17.57
C VAL A 287 -30.56 -3.44 17.90
N SER A 288 -29.87 -3.59 19.03
CA SER A 288 -28.79 -2.68 19.41
C SER A 288 -27.75 -2.51 18.29
N PRO A 289 -27.43 -1.27 17.87
CA PRO A 289 -26.38 -0.97 16.89
C PRO A 289 -25.04 -1.61 17.26
N VAL A 290 -24.69 -1.59 18.55
CA VAL A 290 -23.44 -2.17 19.07
C VAL A 290 -23.39 -3.68 18.83
N PHE A 291 -24.51 -4.37 19.04
CA PHE A 291 -24.60 -5.81 18.82
C PHE A 291 -24.42 -6.17 17.34
N VAL A 292 -25.14 -5.48 16.44
CA VAL A 292 -25.07 -5.75 15.00
C VAL A 292 -23.66 -5.47 14.47
N ALA A 293 -23.02 -4.39 14.94
CA ALA A 293 -21.65 -4.06 14.57
C ALA A 293 -20.64 -5.10 15.06
N ALA A 294 -20.74 -5.56 16.31
CA ALA A 294 -19.88 -6.61 16.84
C ALA A 294 -20.08 -7.95 16.11
N LEU A 295 -21.33 -8.28 15.76
CA LEU A 295 -21.64 -9.47 14.97
C LEU A 295 -20.95 -9.43 13.60
N LEU A 296 -21.06 -8.31 12.88
CA LEU A 296 -20.47 -8.15 11.54
C LEU A 296 -18.94 -7.95 11.59
N GLY A 297 -18.48 -6.97 12.36
CA GLY A 297 -17.08 -6.54 12.39
C GLY A 297 -16.13 -7.43 13.18
N HIS A 298 -16.64 -8.20 14.16
CA HIS A 298 -15.83 -9.15 14.93
C HIS A 298 -16.17 -10.58 14.60
N THR A 299 -17.44 -10.98 14.77
CA THR A 299 -17.81 -12.41 14.69
C THR A 299 -17.71 -12.91 13.26
N LEU A 300 -18.36 -12.25 12.30
CA LEU A 300 -18.31 -12.62 10.89
C LEU A 300 -16.88 -12.49 10.32
N LYS A 301 -16.17 -11.41 10.64
CA LYS A 301 -14.75 -11.25 10.27
C LYS A 301 -13.88 -12.42 10.77
N ASN A 302 -14.06 -12.84 12.02
CA ASN A 302 -13.33 -13.97 12.59
C ASN A 302 -13.72 -15.31 11.94
N ILE A 303 -15.01 -15.51 11.64
CA ILE A 303 -15.51 -16.68 10.91
C ILE A 303 -14.83 -16.77 9.54
N GLN A 304 -14.86 -15.68 8.75
CA GLN A 304 -14.23 -15.61 7.43
C GLN A 304 -12.73 -15.92 7.46
N GLY A 305 -12.04 -15.54 8.54
CA GLY A 305 -10.62 -15.83 8.73
C GLY A 305 -10.31 -17.29 9.10
N LYS A 306 -11.28 -18.04 9.61
CA LYS A 306 -11.09 -19.42 10.12
C LYS A 306 -11.61 -20.50 9.20
N MET A 307 -12.62 -20.20 8.39
CA MET A 307 -13.28 -21.20 7.55
C MET A 307 -13.59 -20.66 6.15
N LYS A 308 -13.69 -21.56 5.18
CA LYS A 308 -14.13 -21.25 3.82
C LYS A 308 -15.57 -21.73 3.63
N PRO A 309 -16.44 -20.91 3.04
CA PRO A 309 -17.81 -21.30 2.80
C PRO A 309 -17.87 -22.33 1.65
N SER A 310 -18.88 -23.21 1.66
CA SER A 310 -19.09 -24.19 0.59
C SER A 310 -19.57 -23.57 -0.72
N ALA A 311 -20.07 -22.32 -0.68
CA ALA A 311 -20.53 -21.53 -1.81
C ALA A 311 -20.21 -20.04 -1.60
N GLU A 312 -20.48 -19.19 -2.58
CA GLU A 312 -20.37 -17.74 -2.42
C GLU A 312 -21.32 -17.23 -1.32
N PHE A 313 -20.80 -16.44 -0.37
CA PHE A 313 -21.56 -15.93 0.76
C PHE A 313 -22.08 -14.51 0.47
N ASP A 314 -23.39 -14.37 0.28
CA ASP A 314 -24.06 -13.06 0.23
C ASP A 314 -24.37 -12.56 1.64
N TYR A 315 -23.83 -11.39 2.00
CA TYR A 315 -24.10 -10.73 3.28
C TYR A 315 -25.60 -10.51 3.57
N LYS A 316 -26.48 -10.47 2.54
CA LYS A 316 -27.94 -10.42 2.74
C LYS A 316 -28.48 -11.61 3.54
N LYS A 317 -27.78 -12.76 3.55
CA LYS A 317 -28.12 -13.91 4.40
C LYS A 317 -28.11 -13.56 5.88
N VAL A 318 -27.26 -12.62 6.31
CA VAL A 318 -27.26 -12.14 7.70
C VAL A 318 -28.58 -11.44 8.04
N TYR A 319 -29.09 -10.58 7.14
CA TYR A 319 -30.43 -9.99 7.32
C TYR A 319 -31.53 -11.05 7.34
N GLY A 320 -31.45 -12.05 6.45
CA GLY A 320 -32.37 -13.19 6.45
C GLY A 320 -32.37 -13.96 7.77
N LEU A 321 -31.20 -14.09 8.41
CA LEU A 321 -31.05 -14.74 9.72
C LEU A 321 -31.75 -13.96 10.83
N PHE A 322 -31.62 -12.62 10.85
CA PHE A 322 -32.38 -11.78 11.79
C PHE A 322 -33.89 -11.91 11.55
N LYS A 323 -34.32 -11.85 10.28
CA LYS A 323 -35.72 -12.02 9.92
C LYS A 323 -36.30 -13.34 10.45
N PHE A 324 -35.61 -14.44 10.17
CA PHE A 324 -36.02 -15.78 10.63
C PHE A 324 -36.12 -15.87 12.15
N VAL A 325 -35.12 -15.36 12.88
CA VAL A 325 -35.10 -15.37 14.35
C VAL A 325 -36.26 -14.55 14.93
N THR A 326 -36.55 -13.38 14.36
CA THR A 326 -37.68 -12.54 14.80
C THR A 326 -39.03 -13.17 14.48
N GLU A 327 -39.23 -13.72 13.28
CA GLU A 327 -40.50 -14.36 12.86
C GLU A 327 -40.82 -15.61 13.70
N ASN A 328 -39.79 -16.37 14.09
CA ASN A 328 -39.94 -17.54 14.95
C ASN A 328 -39.92 -17.22 16.45
N LYS A 329 -39.94 -15.94 16.82
CA LYS A 329 -39.93 -15.46 18.23
C LYS A 329 -38.75 -16.00 19.04
N LEU A 330 -37.61 -16.21 18.39
CA LEU A 330 -36.38 -16.65 19.03
C LEU A 330 -35.60 -15.44 19.57
N GLY A 331 -34.82 -15.66 20.62
CA GLY A 331 -33.91 -14.65 21.17
C GLY A 331 -32.79 -14.30 20.20
N ILE A 332 -32.62 -13.00 19.90
CA ILE A 332 -31.66 -12.46 18.91
C ILE A 332 -30.21 -12.96 19.10
N GLU A 333 -29.79 -13.26 20.33
CA GLU A 333 -28.44 -13.77 20.61
C GLU A 333 -28.13 -15.10 19.91
N ILE A 334 -29.15 -15.89 19.53
CA ILE A 334 -28.95 -17.16 18.80
C ILE A 334 -28.28 -16.95 17.43
N VAL A 335 -28.40 -15.75 16.85
CA VAL A 335 -27.76 -15.39 15.58
C VAL A 335 -26.25 -15.63 15.64
N LYS A 336 -25.59 -15.41 16.79
CA LYS A 336 -24.15 -15.68 16.97
C LYS A 336 -23.79 -17.16 16.83
N THR A 337 -24.70 -18.05 17.24
CA THR A 337 -24.53 -19.50 17.16
C THR A 337 -24.89 -20.04 15.79
N MET A 338 -25.91 -19.47 15.14
CA MET A 338 -26.35 -19.88 13.80
C MET A 338 -25.39 -19.39 12.70
N LEU A 339 -24.80 -18.20 12.86
CA LEU A 339 -24.01 -17.55 11.80
C LEU A 339 -22.82 -18.39 11.29
N PRO A 340 -22.03 -19.11 12.11
CA PRO A 340 -20.98 -19.99 11.62
C PRO A 340 -21.50 -21.07 10.65
N VAL A 341 -22.61 -21.72 10.97
CA VAL A 341 -23.23 -22.77 10.14
C VAL A 341 -23.77 -22.18 8.85
N VAL A 342 -24.45 -21.03 8.93
CA VAL A 342 -24.95 -20.29 7.75
C VAL A 342 -23.80 -19.83 6.85
N TYR A 343 -22.67 -19.44 7.43
CA TYR A 343 -21.51 -19.06 6.65
C TYR A 343 -20.85 -20.28 5.98
N GLU A 344 -20.68 -21.38 6.71
CA GLU A 344 -20.11 -22.61 6.17
C GLU A 344 -20.96 -23.22 5.05
N HIS A 345 -22.30 -23.13 5.19
CA HIS A 345 -23.26 -23.66 4.24
C HIS A 345 -24.28 -22.59 3.82
N PRO A 346 -23.94 -21.66 2.91
CA PRO A 346 -24.81 -20.51 2.57
C PRO A 346 -26.20 -20.86 2.02
N ASN A 347 -26.35 -22.06 1.46
CA ASN A 347 -27.58 -22.56 0.85
C ASN A 347 -28.45 -23.38 1.81
N ILE A 348 -28.03 -23.54 3.07
CA ILE A 348 -28.82 -24.27 4.07
C ILE A 348 -30.09 -23.49 4.44
N GLU A 349 -31.17 -24.22 4.67
CA GLU A 349 -32.40 -23.66 5.26
C GLU A 349 -32.19 -23.33 6.74
N PHE A 350 -32.67 -22.17 7.20
CA PHE A 350 -32.42 -21.72 8.57
C PHE A 350 -33.03 -22.63 9.64
N ALA A 351 -34.11 -23.35 9.32
CA ALA A 351 -34.68 -24.36 10.21
C ALA A 351 -33.71 -25.52 10.45
N SER A 352 -33.04 -26.02 9.40
CA SER A 352 -32.03 -27.06 9.52
C SER A 352 -30.78 -26.61 10.28
N VAL A 353 -30.48 -25.30 10.29
CA VAL A 353 -29.41 -24.76 11.13
C VAL A 353 -29.71 -24.95 12.61
N LEU A 354 -30.97 -24.79 13.04
CA LEU A 354 -31.36 -25.01 14.43
C LEU A 354 -31.13 -26.46 14.86
N GLU A 355 -31.40 -27.42 13.96
CA GLU A 355 -31.16 -28.84 14.21
C GLU A 355 -29.65 -29.13 14.34
N LEU A 356 -28.82 -28.57 13.45
CA LEU A 356 -27.37 -28.77 13.47
C LEU A 356 -26.68 -28.21 14.72
N ILE A 357 -27.24 -27.15 15.31
CA ILE A 357 -26.74 -26.59 16.57
C ILE A 357 -27.37 -27.24 17.81
N ASP A 358 -28.13 -28.33 17.63
CA ASP A 358 -28.89 -29.03 18.67
C ASP A 358 -29.80 -28.08 19.49
N PHE A 359 -30.40 -27.08 18.83
CA PHE A 359 -31.26 -26.12 19.51
C PHE A 359 -32.57 -26.78 19.95
N LYS A 360 -32.86 -26.66 21.25
CA LYS A 360 -34.13 -27.10 21.84
C LYS A 360 -34.74 -25.93 22.62
N PRO A 361 -36.00 -25.54 22.34
CA PRO A 361 -36.68 -24.48 23.08
C PRO A 361 -36.73 -24.81 24.57
N ALA A 362 -36.18 -23.91 25.39
CA ALA A 362 -36.19 -24.01 26.85
C ALA A 362 -37.27 -23.12 27.42
N THR A 363 -38.03 -23.63 28.39
CA THR A 363 -39.07 -22.87 29.09
C THR A 363 -38.55 -22.31 30.41
N GLU A 364 -39.27 -21.34 30.97
CA GLU A 364 -38.97 -20.83 32.32
C GLU A 364 -38.99 -21.96 33.37
N THR A 365 -39.91 -22.90 33.23
CA THR A 365 -40.04 -24.07 34.11
C THR A 365 -38.83 -25.01 34.04
N ASP A 366 -38.22 -25.16 32.86
CA ASP A 366 -36.99 -25.95 32.73
C ASP A 366 -35.84 -25.33 33.51
N ILE A 367 -35.70 -24.00 33.42
CA ILE A 367 -34.66 -23.26 34.15
C ILE A 367 -34.89 -23.38 35.66
N GLN A 368 -36.11 -23.14 36.15
CA GLN A 368 -36.44 -23.25 37.56
C GLN A 368 -36.19 -24.65 38.14
N ARG A 369 -36.45 -25.70 37.34
CA ARG A 369 -36.16 -27.09 37.73
C ARG A 369 -34.65 -27.36 37.82
N ASP A 370 -33.87 -26.83 36.88
CA ASP A 370 -32.45 -27.17 36.75
C ASP A 370 -31.56 -26.37 37.72
N VAL A 371 -31.94 -25.13 38.08
CA VAL A 371 -31.14 -24.25 38.96
C VAL A 371 -30.82 -24.90 40.32
N PRO A 372 -31.77 -25.50 41.07
CA PRO A 372 -31.46 -26.16 42.35
C PRO A 372 -30.45 -27.30 42.23
N PHE A 373 -30.52 -28.07 41.14
CA PHE A 373 -29.57 -29.15 40.87
C PHE A 373 -28.18 -28.59 40.56
N LEU A 374 -28.11 -27.57 39.70
CA LEU A 374 -26.86 -26.89 39.35
C LEU A 374 -26.23 -26.19 40.56
N TYR A 375 -27.05 -25.61 41.45
CA TYR A 375 -26.59 -25.01 42.70
C TYR A 375 -25.92 -26.05 43.60
N LYS A 376 -26.57 -27.20 43.86
CA LYS A 376 -25.98 -28.30 44.64
C LYS A 376 -24.68 -28.81 44.03
N LYS A 377 -24.66 -28.97 42.70
CA LYS A 377 -23.45 -29.40 41.97
C LYS A 377 -22.32 -28.38 42.10
N PHE A 378 -22.61 -27.08 42.04
CA PHE A 378 -21.62 -26.03 42.21
C PHE A 378 -21.01 -26.04 43.61
N GLN A 379 -21.81 -26.25 44.66
CA GLN A 379 -21.30 -26.31 46.05
C GLN A 379 -20.25 -27.41 46.23
N GLN A 380 -20.38 -28.54 45.54
CA GLN A 380 -19.41 -29.65 45.60
C GLN A 380 -18.08 -29.32 44.92
N ILE A 381 -18.07 -28.44 43.91
CA ILE A 381 -16.88 -28.09 43.11
C ILE A 381 -16.35 -26.69 43.42
N LYS A 382 -16.94 -25.98 44.39
CA LYS A 382 -16.66 -24.57 44.66
C LYS A 382 -15.23 -24.38 45.17
N LYS A 383 -14.41 -23.69 44.36
CA LYS A 383 -13.06 -23.23 44.75
C LYS A 383 -12.98 -21.71 44.96
N SER A 384 -13.94 -20.95 44.43
CA SER A 384 -13.93 -19.48 44.46
C SER A 384 -14.60 -18.93 45.73
N LYS A 385 -13.99 -17.89 46.30
CA LYS A 385 -14.51 -17.13 47.46
C LYS A 385 -15.40 -15.93 47.05
N ARG A 386 -15.57 -15.67 45.74
CA ARG A 386 -16.32 -14.51 45.26
C ARG A 386 -17.82 -14.67 45.51
N THR A 387 -18.45 -13.66 46.11
CA THR A 387 -19.90 -13.50 46.15
C THR A 387 -20.40 -13.35 44.70
N GLY A 388 -21.28 -14.25 44.26
CA GLY A 388 -21.77 -14.34 42.88
C GLY A 388 -20.97 -15.21 41.90
N ALA A 389 -20.04 -16.04 42.38
CA ALA A 389 -19.44 -17.08 41.54
C ALA A 389 -20.44 -18.19 41.16
N VAL A 390 -21.42 -18.45 42.04
CA VAL A 390 -22.45 -19.48 41.82
C VAL A 390 -23.40 -19.07 40.71
N GLU A 391 -23.94 -17.83 40.72
CA GLU A 391 -24.86 -17.37 39.68
C GLU A 391 -24.17 -17.34 38.31
N ASP A 392 -22.91 -16.87 38.23
CA ASP A 392 -22.16 -16.85 36.98
C ASP A 392 -21.90 -18.26 36.42
N TRP A 393 -21.60 -19.23 37.29
CA TRP A 393 -21.38 -20.60 36.86
C TRP A 393 -22.67 -21.26 36.38
N ILE A 394 -23.77 -21.09 37.13
CA ILE A 394 -25.10 -21.59 36.76
C ILE A 394 -25.52 -20.94 35.43
N MET A 395 -25.37 -19.62 35.30
CA MET A 395 -25.62 -18.91 34.05
C MET A 395 -24.80 -19.49 32.90
N GLY A 396 -23.53 -19.85 33.11
CA GLY A 396 -22.70 -20.50 32.10
C GLY A 396 -23.21 -21.86 31.63
N GLN A 397 -23.87 -22.63 32.49
CA GLN A 397 -24.51 -23.90 32.12
C GLN A 397 -25.85 -23.67 31.43
N VAL A 398 -26.72 -22.86 32.04
CA VAL A 398 -28.08 -22.55 31.54
C VAL A 398 -28.03 -21.86 30.19
N ARG A 399 -27.07 -20.94 29.99
CA ARG A 399 -26.88 -20.21 28.73
C ARG A 399 -26.77 -21.14 27.51
N ARG A 400 -26.22 -22.35 27.66
CA ARG A 400 -26.01 -23.27 26.53
C ARG A 400 -27.31 -23.65 25.83
N TYR A 401 -28.40 -23.76 26.57
CA TYR A 401 -29.72 -24.13 26.04
C TYR A 401 -30.75 -22.99 26.13
N ALA A 402 -30.49 -21.96 26.95
CA ALA A 402 -31.38 -20.80 27.06
C ALA A 402 -31.16 -19.76 25.95
N VAL A 403 -29.97 -19.71 25.32
CA VAL A 403 -29.70 -18.80 24.18
C VAL A 403 -30.66 -19.12 23.03
N GLY A 404 -31.44 -18.13 22.63
CA GLY A 404 -32.45 -18.28 21.58
C GLY A 404 -33.84 -18.65 22.08
N SER A 405 -33.95 -19.18 23.29
CA SER A 405 -35.23 -19.56 23.90
C SER A 405 -35.81 -18.42 24.77
N LEU A 406 -34.96 -17.82 25.63
CA LEU A 406 -35.38 -16.79 26.58
C LEU A 406 -34.40 -15.61 26.60
N PRO A 407 -34.86 -14.38 26.89
CA PRO A 407 -33.97 -13.24 27.09
C PRO A 407 -32.97 -13.51 28.23
N LEU A 408 -31.66 -13.43 27.93
CA LEU A 408 -30.62 -13.78 28.92
C LEU A 408 -30.66 -12.90 30.19
N LYS A 409 -31.20 -11.68 30.08
CA LYS A 409 -31.41 -10.79 31.24
C LYS A 409 -32.45 -11.35 32.20
N GLU A 410 -33.53 -11.93 31.67
CA GLU A 410 -34.57 -12.58 32.47
C GLU A 410 -34.06 -13.88 33.08
N VAL A 411 -33.33 -14.69 32.29
CA VAL A 411 -32.66 -15.90 32.78
C VAL A 411 -31.73 -15.57 33.95
N ARG A 412 -30.93 -14.50 33.83
CA ARG A 412 -30.04 -14.04 34.91
C ARG A 412 -30.83 -13.66 36.16
N ARG A 413 -31.94 -12.93 36.01
CA ARG A 413 -32.83 -12.55 37.13
C ARG A 413 -33.39 -13.79 37.82
N MET A 414 -33.92 -14.75 37.05
CA MET A 414 -34.47 -16.00 37.58
C MET A 414 -33.43 -16.81 38.35
N ILE A 415 -32.18 -16.88 37.84
CA ILE A 415 -31.09 -17.56 38.54
C ILE A 415 -30.77 -16.85 39.86
N THR A 416 -30.71 -15.52 39.86
CA THR A 416 -30.43 -14.74 41.07
C THR A 416 -31.52 -14.90 42.12
N GLU A 417 -32.80 -14.83 41.74
CA GLU A 417 -33.94 -15.06 42.64
C GLU A 417 -33.90 -16.48 43.21
N ALA A 418 -33.77 -17.50 42.34
CA ALA A 418 -33.71 -18.89 42.77
C ALA A 418 -32.49 -19.20 43.64
N CYS A 419 -31.34 -18.55 43.44
CA CYS A 419 -30.17 -18.71 44.31
C CYS A 419 -30.32 -18.01 45.66
N HIS A 420 -31.23 -17.03 45.78
CA HIS A 420 -31.54 -16.37 47.04
C HIS A 420 -32.52 -17.19 47.89
N ASP A 421 -33.43 -17.90 47.23
CA ASP A 421 -34.43 -18.76 47.86
C ASP A 421 -33.89 -20.13 48.32
N ILE A 422 -32.67 -20.50 47.89
CA ILE A 422 -31.94 -21.75 48.25
C ILE A 422 -30.84 -21.45 49.25
#